data_AF-A0A2C9KL93-F1
#
_entry.id   AF-A0A2C9KL93-F1
#
_cell.length_a   1.000
_cell.length_b   1.000
_cell.length_c   1.000
_cell.angle_alpha   90.00
_cell.angle_beta   90.00
_cell.angle_gamma   90.00
#
_symmetry.space_group_name_H-M   'P 1'
#
loop_
_entity.id
_entity.type
_entity.pdbx_description
1 polymer ?
#
loop_
_entity_poly.entity_id
_entity_poly.type
_entity_poly.pdbx_seq_one_letter_code
_entity_poly.pdbx_strand_id
1 'polypeptide(L)'
;MDDIQLMIGRRPPYLFNVLWRYITPVLLLVLLVASLLTYESPTFKEYHYTSGAVAFGWFIAIAWFLPVPVMAVIQIMKSSGDINTRLKTVCSPTCEWQPSPPDLKESYPTEKAASQSSSSICSKIRGC
;
A
#
# COMPACT_ATOMS: atom_id res chain seq x y z
N MET A 1 -3.30 4.51 13.96
CA MET A 1 -3.84 5.89 14.16
C MET A 1 -2.99 6.67 15.14
N ASP A 2 -2.06 6.00 15.79
CA ASP A 2 -1.17 6.56 16.81
C ASP A 2 -0.05 7.40 16.17
N ASP A 3 0.42 7.03 14.97
CA ASP A 3 1.33 7.88 14.18
C ASP A 3 0.71 9.27 13.86
N ILE A 4 -0.59 9.34 13.53
CA ILE A 4 -1.26 10.63 13.25
C ILE A 4 -1.43 11.45 14.52
N GLN A 5 -1.69 10.79 15.66
CA GLN A 5 -1.75 11.45 16.97
C GLN A 5 -0.41 12.03 17.38
N LEU A 6 0.68 11.29 17.12
CA LEU A 6 2.04 11.72 17.39
C LEU A 6 2.40 12.97 16.58
N MET A 7 1.93 13.07 15.33
CA MET A 7 2.23 14.21 14.46
C MET A 7 1.41 15.48 14.77
N ILE A 8 0.16 15.34 15.25
CA ILE A 8 -0.79 16.46 15.40
C ILE A 8 -1.07 16.77 16.89
N GLY A 9 -0.72 15.89 17.81
CA GLY A 9 -0.97 16.04 19.26
C GLY A 9 -2.42 15.84 19.69
N ARG A 10 -3.32 15.45 18.77
CA ARG A 10 -4.74 15.16 19.05
C ARG A 10 -5.21 13.89 18.33
N ARG A 11 -6.14 13.16 18.94
CA ARG A 11 -6.81 12.02 18.30
C ARG A 11 -7.73 12.49 17.18
N PRO A 12 -7.55 12.03 15.93
CA PRO A 12 -8.51 12.33 14.87
C PRO A 12 -9.88 11.73 15.25
N PRO A 13 -10.99 12.37 14.86
CA PRO A 13 -12.32 11.87 15.21
C PRO A 13 -12.56 10.50 14.57
N TYR A 14 -13.34 9.65 15.25
CA TYR A 14 -13.59 8.25 14.84
C TYR A 14 -14.12 8.12 13.40
N LEU A 15 -14.86 9.12 12.92
CA LEU A 15 -15.37 9.18 11.54
C LEU A 15 -14.26 9.05 10.50
N PHE A 16 -13.09 9.66 10.71
CA PHE A 16 -11.96 9.56 9.78
C PHE A 16 -11.39 8.14 9.70
N ASN A 17 -11.41 7.41 10.82
CA ASN A 17 -10.96 6.02 10.84
C ASN A 17 -11.89 5.13 10.01
N VAL A 18 -13.21 5.27 10.18
CA VAL A 18 -14.20 4.53 9.41
C VAL A 18 -14.14 4.90 7.93
N LEU A 19 -14.01 6.20 7.64
CA LEU A 19 -13.88 6.72 6.28
C LEU A 19 -12.70 6.08 5.53
N TRP A 20 -11.51 6.08 6.14
CA TRP A 20 -10.30 5.58 5.49
C TRP A 20 -10.25 4.06 5.41
N ARG A 21 -10.76 3.37 6.43
CA ARG A 21 -10.69 1.91 6.50
C ARG A 21 -11.78 1.20 5.72
N TYR A 22 -12.96 1.80 5.58
CA TYR A 22 -14.11 1.13 4.96
C TYR A 22 -14.71 1.92 3.80
N ILE A 23 -14.94 3.23 3.95
CA ILE A 23 -15.65 3.98 2.91
C ILE A 23 -14.79 4.12 1.65
N THR A 24 -13.53 4.55 1.77
CA THR A 24 -12.62 4.68 0.62
C THR A 24 -12.46 3.36 -0.16
N PRO A 25 -12.12 2.21 0.46
CA PRO A 25 -11.97 0.97 -0.29
C PRO A 25 -13.30 0.48 -0.89
N VAL A 26 -14.43 0.64 -0.19
CA VAL A 26 -15.74 0.24 -0.73
C VAL A 26 -16.15 1.11 -1.89
N LEU A 27 -16.01 2.43 -1.79
CA LEU A 27 -16.35 3.36 -2.87
C LEU A 27 -15.48 3.10 -4.11
N LEU A 28 -14.17 2.91 -3.92
CA LEU A 28 -13.27 2.56 -5.03
C LEU A 28 -13.67 1.23 -5.69
N LEU A 29 -14.03 0.22 -4.90
CA LEU A 29 -14.47 -1.08 -5.42
C LEU A 29 -15.78 -0.94 -6.20
N VAL A 30 -16.77 -0.22 -5.66
CA VAL A 30 -18.05 0.02 -6.32
C VAL A 30 -17.86 0.78 -7.64
N LEU A 31 -17.06 1.84 -7.63
CA LEU A 31 -16.76 2.61 -8.84
C LEU A 31 -16.03 1.76 -9.88
N LEU A 32 -15.07 0.94 -9.45
CA LEU A 32 -14.34 0.03 -10.34
C LEU A 32 -15.27 -1.01 -10.98
N VAL A 33 -16.12 -1.67 -10.18
CA VAL A 33 -17.08 -2.67 -10.68
C VAL A 33 -18.10 -2.03 -11.61
N ALA A 34 -18.66 -0.87 -11.24
CA ALA A 34 -19.57 -0.13 -12.10
C ALA A 34 -18.90 0.24 -13.43
N SER A 35 -17.66 0.74 -13.39
CA SER A 35 -16.90 1.09 -14.58
C SER A 35 -16.63 -0.10 -15.50
N LEU A 36 -16.41 -1.29 -14.94
CA LEU A 36 -16.23 -2.52 -15.72
C LEU A 36 -17.54 -3.02 -16.33
N LEU A 37 -18.65 -2.93 -15.60
CA LEU A 37 -19.97 -3.37 -16.07
C LEU A 37 -20.53 -2.44 -17.15
N THR A 38 -20.32 -1.13 -17.01
CA THR A 38 -20.74 -0.12 -18.00
C THR A 38 -19.64 0.19 -19.02
N TYR A 39 -18.63 -0.67 -19.14
CA TYR A 39 -17.58 -0.47 -20.12
C TYR A 39 -18.12 -0.73 -21.53
N GLU A 40 -18.35 0.33 -22.27
CA GLU A 40 -18.63 0.28 -23.71
C GLU A 40 -17.39 0.74 -24.49
N SER A 41 -17.18 0.19 -25.69
CA SER A 41 -16.09 0.65 -26.56
C SER A 41 -16.21 2.16 -26.75
N PRO A 42 -15.19 2.96 -26.38
CA PRO A 42 -15.30 4.41 -26.45
C PRO A 42 -15.55 4.80 -27.90
N THR A 43 -16.70 5.40 -28.18
CA THR A 43 -17.04 5.96 -29.49
C THR A 43 -16.88 7.46 -29.41
N PHE A 44 -16.09 8.04 -30.33
CA PHE A 44 -15.94 9.48 -30.40
C PHE A 44 -16.67 10.01 -31.63
N LYS A 45 -17.85 10.61 -31.41
CA LYS A 45 -18.76 11.06 -32.47
C LYS A 45 -19.17 9.89 -33.38
N GLU A 46 -18.58 9.82 -34.58
CA GLU A 46 -18.81 8.78 -35.60
C GLU A 46 -17.59 7.85 -35.76
N TYR A 47 -16.53 8.05 -34.97
CA TYR A 47 -15.32 7.24 -35.02
C TYR A 47 -15.40 6.07 -34.03
N HIS A 48 -15.56 4.87 -34.59
CA HIS A 48 -15.43 3.62 -33.84
C HIS A 48 -13.95 3.35 -33.58
N TYR A 49 -13.55 3.33 -32.30
CA TYR A 49 -12.21 2.92 -31.92
C TYR A 49 -11.98 1.47 -32.38
N THR A 50 -10.93 1.27 -33.16
CA THR A 50 -10.53 -0.08 -33.60
C THR A 50 -10.13 -0.91 -32.38
N SER A 51 -10.29 -2.23 -32.47
CA SER A 51 -9.94 -3.16 -31.40
C SER A 51 -8.48 -3.02 -30.93
N GLY A 52 -7.56 -2.62 -31.82
CA GLY A 52 -6.17 -2.34 -31.47
C GLY A 52 -5.99 -1.13 -30.55
N ALA A 53 -6.76 -0.06 -30.75
CA ALA A 53 -6.68 1.13 -29.91
C ALA A 53 -7.24 0.87 -28.50
N VAL A 54 -8.29 0.06 -28.40
CA VAL A 54 -8.82 -0.41 -27.11
C VAL A 54 -7.78 -1.27 -26.37
N ALA A 55 -7.15 -2.23 -27.06
CA ALA A 55 -6.10 -3.07 -26.48
C ALA A 55 -4.91 -2.23 -25.96
N PHE A 56 -4.53 -1.17 -26.67
CA PHE A 56 -3.47 -0.26 -26.24
C PHE A 56 -3.83 0.52 -24.97
N GLY A 57 -5.09 0.95 -24.82
CA GLY A 57 -5.57 1.59 -23.59
C GLY A 57 -5.46 0.66 -22.37
N TRP A 58 -5.87 -0.60 -22.52
CA TRP A 58 -5.70 -1.62 -21.48
C TRP A 58 -4.24 -1.92 -21.17
N PHE A 59 -3.37 -1.94 -22.19
CA PHE A 59 -1.94 -2.12 -21.99
C PHE A 59 -1.32 -0.98 -21.16
N ILE A 60 -1.68 0.27 -21.43
CA ILE A 60 -1.22 1.43 -20.62
C ILE A 60 -1.70 1.30 -19.17
N ALA A 61 -2.98 0.93 -18.98
CA ALA A 61 -3.54 0.75 -17.64
C ALA A 61 -2.77 -0.33 -16.85
N ILE A 62 -2.55 -1.51 -17.45
CA ILE A 62 -1.78 -2.58 -16.83
C ILE A 62 -0.33 -2.15 -16.59
N ALA A 63 0.30 -1.48 -17.55
CA ALA A 63 1.69 -1.02 -17.42
C ALA A 63 1.88 -0.07 -16.24
N TRP A 64 0.86 0.73 -15.89
CA TRP A 64 0.93 1.59 -14.71
C TRP A 64 0.78 0.81 -13.40
N PHE A 65 -0.04 -0.24 -13.37
CA PHE A 65 -0.22 -1.08 -12.17
C PHE A 65 0.86 -2.15 -12.01
N LEU A 66 1.54 -2.55 -13.08
CA LEU A 66 2.54 -3.62 -13.12
C LEU A 66 3.78 -3.42 -12.21
N PRO A 67 4.30 -2.20 -11.98
CA PRO A 67 5.46 -1.99 -11.10
C PRO A 67 5.21 -2.43 -9.64
N VAL A 68 3.96 -2.31 -9.15
CA VAL A 68 3.59 -2.70 -7.77
C VAL A 68 3.84 -4.19 -7.50
N PRO A 69 3.25 -5.14 -8.27
CA PRO A 69 3.51 -6.57 -8.08
C PRO A 69 4.96 -6.95 -8.43
N VAL A 70 5.57 -6.31 -9.43
CA VAL A 70 6.98 -6.60 -9.79
C VAL A 70 7.91 -6.31 -8.62
N MET A 71 7.77 -5.14 -7.97
CA MET A 71 8.56 -4.80 -6.79
C MET A 71 8.26 -5.71 -5.61
N ALA A 72 6.99 -6.12 -5.43
CA ALA A 72 6.62 -7.09 -4.41
C ALA A 72 7.33 -8.45 -4.62
N VAL A 73 7.35 -8.96 -5.85
CA VAL A 73 8.02 -10.22 -6.20
C VAL A 73 9.53 -10.12 -5.99
N ILE A 74 10.17 -9.04 -6.44
CA ILE A 74 11.61 -8.82 -6.25
C ILE A 74 11.97 -8.82 -4.74
N GLN A 75 11.18 -8.13 -3.92
CA GLN A 75 11.37 -8.10 -2.46
C GLN A 75 11.20 -9.50 -1.84
N ILE A 76 10.19 -10.27 -2.26
CA ILE A 76 9.96 -11.63 -1.80
C ILE A 76 11.11 -12.56 -2.20
N MET A 77 11.61 -12.46 -3.44
CA MET A 77 12.73 -13.28 -3.93
C MET A 77 14.04 -12.97 -3.18
N LYS A 78 14.29 -11.69 -2.86
CA LYS A 78 15.48 -11.26 -2.12
C LYS A 78 15.44 -11.63 -0.63
N SER A 79 14.25 -11.82 -0.04
CA SER A 79 14.13 -12.27 1.35
C SER A 79 14.38 -13.78 1.49
N SER A 80 15.16 -14.23 2.46
CA SER A 80 15.39 -15.67 2.69
C SER A 80 14.41 -16.21 3.74
N GLY A 81 13.85 -17.41 3.54
CA GLY A 81 12.95 -18.07 4.51
C GLY A 81 11.69 -18.70 3.92
N ASP A 82 10.78 -19.15 4.79
CA ASP A 82 9.45 -19.70 4.45
C ASP A 82 8.50 -18.62 3.90
N ILE A 83 7.55 -19.01 3.03
CA ILE A 83 6.64 -18.09 2.32
C ILE A 83 5.88 -17.15 3.27
N ASN A 84 5.44 -17.66 4.42
CA ASN A 84 4.70 -16.86 5.42
C ASN A 84 5.60 -15.82 6.09
N THR A 85 6.85 -16.18 6.35
CA THR A 85 7.86 -15.27 6.92
C THR A 85 8.28 -14.21 5.92
N ARG A 86 8.39 -14.57 4.63
CA ARG A 86 8.68 -13.62 3.54
C ARG A 86 7.59 -12.56 3.42
N LEU A 87 6.31 -12.97 3.34
CA LEU A 87 5.19 -12.02 3.27
C LEU A 87 5.14 -11.08 4.48
N LYS A 88 5.30 -11.63 5.70
CA LYS A 88 5.35 -10.79 6.91
C LYS A 88 6.51 -9.79 6.89
N THR A 89 7.66 -10.20 6.36
CA THR A 89 8.86 -9.36 6.29
C THR A 89 8.71 -8.24 5.27
N VAL A 90 8.13 -8.54 4.10
CA VAL A 90 7.90 -7.55 3.03
C VAL A 90 6.78 -6.57 3.40
N CYS A 91 5.78 -7.00 4.16
CA CYS A 91 4.72 -6.13 4.68
C CYS A 91 5.10 -5.35 5.95
N SER A 92 6.31 -5.55 6.49
CA SER A 92 6.79 -4.82 7.66
C SER A 92 7.57 -3.56 7.27
N PRO A 93 7.47 -2.46 8.04
CA PRO A 93 8.23 -1.25 7.77
C PRO A 93 9.75 -1.49 7.91
N THR A 94 10.55 -0.68 7.21
CA THR A 94 12.01 -0.72 7.28
C THR A 94 12.51 -0.42 8.69
N CYS A 95 13.61 -1.05 9.12
CA CYS A 95 14.18 -0.87 10.46
C CYS A 95 14.59 0.57 10.77
N GLU A 96 14.98 1.33 9.74
CA GLU A 96 15.34 2.75 9.86
C GLU A 96 14.11 3.67 9.99
N TRP A 97 12.89 3.15 9.87
CA TRP A 97 11.68 3.98 9.92
C TRP A 97 11.50 4.62 11.31
N GLN A 98 11.80 5.92 11.38
CA GLN A 98 11.68 6.77 12.56
C GLN A 98 11.11 8.15 12.19
N PRO A 99 10.44 8.85 13.12
CA PRO A 99 10.07 10.25 12.96
C PRO A 99 11.32 11.10 12.70
N SER A 100 11.26 12.00 11.72
CA SER A 100 12.36 12.93 11.41
C SER A 100 12.65 13.94 12.55
N PRO A 101 11.63 14.59 13.16
CA PRO A 101 11.90 15.67 14.11
C PRO A 101 12.37 15.14 15.49
N PRO A 102 13.33 15.82 16.14
CA PRO A 102 14.06 15.31 17.30
C PRO A 102 13.22 15.17 18.58
N ASP A 103 12.20 16.00 18.75
CA ASP A 103 11.24 15.98 19.85
C ASP A 103 10.31 14.75 19.82
N LEU A 104 9.84 14.35 18.63
CA LEU A 104 9.05 13.14 18.47
C LEU A 104 9.89 11.87 18.63
N LYS A 105 11.20 11.94 18.38
CA LYS A 105 12.11 10.80 18.58
C LYS A 105 12.27 10.39 20.04
N GLU A 106 12.07 11.29 21.01
CA GLU A 106 12.14 10.95 22.44
C GLU A 106 10.84 10.32 22.97
N SER A 107 9.69 10.67 22.37
CA SER A 107 8.37 10.16 22.78
C SER A 107 7.96 8.85 22.08
N TYR A 108 8.54 8.59 20.91
CA TYR A 108 8.37 7.37 20.12
C TYR A 108 8.97 6.05 20.67
N PRO A 109 10.11 6.03 21.40
CA PRO A 109 10.80 4.79 21.81
C PRO A 109 9.99 3.93 22.79
N THR A 110 9.24 4.58 23.70
CA THR A 110 8.41 3.91 24.71
C THR A 110 7.23 3.14 24.09
N GLU A 111 6.62 3.69 23.03
CA GLU A 111 5.54 3.02 22.31
C GLU A 111 6.06 1.91 21.39
N LYS A 112 7.25 2.12 20.80
CA LYS A 112 7.90 1.13 19.94
C LYS A 112 8.47 -0.07 20.68
N ALA A 113 8.94 0.07 21.92
CA ALA A 113 9.55 -1.04 22.67
C ALA A 113 8.64 -2.29 22.80
N ALA A 114 7.31 -2.11 22.80
CA ALA A 114 6.33 -3.20 22.80
C ALA A 114 6.16 -3.88 21.42
N SER A 115 6.41 -3.18 20.31
CA SER A 115 6.36 -3.72 18.94
C SER A 115 7.74 -4.20 18.43
N GLN A 116 8.82 -3.78 19.08
CA GLN A 116 10.21 -4.07 18.73
C GLN A 116 10.59 -5.55 18.89
N SER A 117 9.85 -6.31 19.71
CA SER A 117 9.99 -7.77 19.86
C SER A 117 9.78 -8.53 18.54
N SER A 118 8.94 -8.03 17.63
CA SER A 118 8.75 -8.64 16.29
C SER A 118 9.84 -8.21 15.27
N SER A 119 10.53 -7.09 15.53
CA SER A 119 11.56 -6.53 14.64
C SER A 119 12.97 -7.08 14.88
N SER A 120 13.25 -7.64 16.07
CA SER A 120 14.52 -8.33 16.36
C SER A 120 14.70 -9.62 15.55
N ILE A 121 13.60 -10.18 15.02
CA ILE A 121 13.61 -11.28 14.06
C ILE A 121 13.95 -10.77 12.65
N CYS A 122 13.52 -9.54 12.29
CA CYS A 122 13.79 -8.92 10.99
C CYS A 122 15.27 -8.54 10.80
N SER A 123 15.96 -8.12 11.86
CA SER A 123 17.42 -7.89 11.82
C SER A 123 18.22 -9.18 11.60
N LYS A 124 17.70 -10.33 12.06
CA LYS A 124 18.33 -11.64 11.87
C LYS A 124 18.19 -12.18 10.43
N ILE A 125 17.12 -11.82 9.71
CA ILE A 125 16.82 -12.30 8.35
C ILE A 125 17.53 -11.47 7.27
N ARG A 126 17.72 -10.16 7.50
CA ARG A 126 18.34 -9.24 6.53
C ARG A 126 19.84 -8.96 6.80
N GLY A 127 20.43 -9.70 7.75
CA GLY A 127 21.80 -9.52 8.26
C GLY A 127 22.65 -10.79 8.23
N CYS A 128 22.54 -11.59 7.17
CA CYS A 128 23.57 -12.52 6.69
C CYS A 128 23.72 -12.36 5.18
#